data_AF-A0A0C3D643-F1
#
_entry.id   AF-A0A0C3D643-F1
#
_cell.length_a   1.000
_cell.length_b   1.000
_cell.length_c   1.000
_cell.angle_alpha   90.00
_cell.angle_beta   90.00
_cell.angle_gamma   90.00
#
_symmetry.space_group_name_H-M   'P 1'
#
loop_
_entity.id
_entity.type
_entity.pdbx_description
1 polymer ?
#
loop_
_entity_poly.entity_id
_entity_poly.type
_entity_poly.pdbx_seq_one_letter_code
_entity_poly.pdbx_strand_id
1 'polypeptide(L)' 'YSIIPVLMLDGIIAYDIVEGPVDTEQFIKFLKDQVMPFTNPYPGPRSVLIMDNCCIHHGDEVRCLV' A
#
# COMPACT_ATOMS: atom_id res chain seq x y z
N TYR A 1 2.20 4.10 -18.08
CA TYR A 1 1.41 4.26 -16.85
C TYR A 1 1.41 2.95 -16.09
N SER A 2 1.48 3.04 -14.76
CA SER A 2 1.35 1.94 -13.82
C SER A 2 0.17 2.21 -12.89
N ILE A 3 -0.45 1.17 -12.34
CA ILE A 3 -1.51 1.27 -11.34
C ILE A 3 -1.12 0.49 -10.10
N ILE A 4 -1.38 1.05 -8.93
CA ILE A 4 -1.19 0.38 -7.63
C ILE A 4 -2.55 0.30 -6.92
N PRO A 5 -3.25 -0.84 -7.00
CA PRO A 5 -4.50 -1.03 -6.29
C PRO A 5 -4.30 -1.69 -4.92
N VAL A 6 -5.14 -1.34 -3.95
CA VAL A 6 -5.38 -2.15 -2.75
C VAL A 6 -6.68 -2.93 -2.95
N LEU A 7 -6.56 -4.25 -2.85
CA LEU A 7 -7.63 -5.20 -3.08
C LEU A 7 -8.11 -5.80 -1.77
N MET A 8 -9.43 -5.90 -1.65
CA MET A 8 -10.15 -6.65 -0.64
C MET A 8 -11.05 -7.68 -1.32
N LEU A 9 -11.63 -8.60 -0.55
CA LEU A 9 -12.56 -9.61 -1.08
C LEU A 9 -13.80 -9.00 -1.75
N ASP A 10 -14.19 -7.79 -1.36
CA ASP A 10 -15.33 -7.03 -1.87
C ASP A 10 -14.97 -5.99 -2.95
N GLY A 11 -13.68 -5.86 -3.31
CA GLY A 11 -13.25 -5.03 -4.43
C GLY A 11 -12.02 -4.16 -4.15
N ILE A 12 -11.85 -3.12 -4.96
CA ILE A 12 -10.76 -2.14 -4.84
C ILE A 12 -11.16 -1.09 -3.81
N ILE A 13 -10.33 -0.85 -2.80
CA ILE A 13 -10.61 0.16 -1.75
C ILE A 13 -9.78 1.44 -1.90
N ALA A 14 -8.64 1.36 -2.60
CA ALA A 14 -7.77 2.48 -2.92
C ALA A 14 -6.99 2.16 -4.19
N TYR A 15 -6.64 3.17 -4.98
CA TYR A 15 -5.73 3.03 -6.11
C TYR A 15 -5.02 4.34 -6.43
N ASP A 16 -3.86 4.24 -7.06
CA ASP A 16 -3.18 5.38 -7.69
C ASP A 16 -2.70 5.01 -9.10
N ILE A 17 -2.70 5.98 -10.01
CA ILE A 17 -2.24 5.82 -11.40
C ILE A 17 -1.06 6.75 -11.62
N VAL A 18 0.10 6.13 -11.86
CA VAL A 18 1.38 6.83 -11.97
C VAL A 18 1.89 6.75 -13.41
N GLU A 19 2.45 7.84 -13.92
CA GLU A 19 3.15 7.82 -15.20
C GLU A 19 4.53 7.16 -15.04
N GLY A 20 4.77 6.05 -15.75
CA GLY A 20 6.02 5.29 -15.65
C GLY A 20 6.02 4.23 -14.53
N PRO A 21 7.19 3.66 -14.20
CA PRO A 21 7.35 2.71 -13.10
C PRO A 21 7.21 3.41 -11.74
N VAL A 22 6.75 2.66 -10.74
CA VAL A 22 6.59 3.16 -9.37
C VAL A 22 7.91 3.07 -8.62
N ASP A 23 8.33 4.17 -8.01
CA ASP A 23 9.49 4.20 -7.11
C ASP A 23 9.09 4.12 -5.63
N THR A 24 10.10 4.07 -4.76
CA THR A 24 9.91 3.95 -3.31
C THR A 24 9.17 5.14 -2.70
N GLU A 25 9.44 6.37 -3.14
CA GLU A 25 8.81 7.57 -2.59
C GLU A 25 7.32 7.61 -2.94
N GLN A 26 6.99 7.31 -4.21
CA GLN A 26 5.62 7.19 -4.68
C GLN A 26 4.86 6.10 -3.94
N PHE A 27 5.49 4.94 -3.74
CA PHE A 27 4.89 3.84 -2.99
C PHE A 27 4.61 4.21 -1.53
N ILE A 28 5.56 4.84 -0.84
CA ILE A 28 5.39 5.25 0.57
C ILE A 28 4.28 6.29 0.70
N LYS A 29 4.24 7.27 -0.21
CA LYS A 29 3.17 8.27 -0.24
C LYS A 29 1.81 7.61 -0.44
N PHE A 30 1.70 6.68 -1.40
CA PHE A 30 0.48 5.91 -1.62
C PHE A 30 0.08 5.13 -0.36
N LEU A 31 1.01 4.40 0.25
CA LEU A 31 0.77 3.62 1.45
C LEU A 31 0.25 4.51 2.59
N LYS A 32 0.95 5.60 2.88
CA LYS A 32 0.61 6.54 3.96
C LYS A 32 -0.74 7.24 3.73
N ASP A 33 -0.94 7.81 2.55
CA ASP A 33 -2.05 8.73 2.32
C ASP A 33 -3.32 8.00 1.86
N GLN A 34 -3.17 6.89 1.13
CA GLN A 34 -4.29 6.18 0.51
C GLN A 34 -4.61 4.84 1.17
N VAL A 35 -3.63 4.16 1.81
CA VAL A 35 -3.86 2.81 2.37
C VAL A 35 -4.06 2.83 3.88
N MET A 36 -3.16 3.47 4.64
CA MET A 36 -3.20 3.46 6.10
C MET A 36 -4.54 3.92 6.70
N PRO A 37 -5.25 4.92 6.16
CA PRO A 37 -6.57 5.32 6.68
C PRO A 37 -7.64 4.22 6.68
N PHE A 38 -7.47 3.15 5.90
CA PHE A 38 -8.40 2.02 5.83
C PHE A 38 -8.01 0.83 6.70
N THR A 39 -6.83 0.87 7.32
CA THR A 39 -6.32 -0.21 8.16
C THR A 39 -6.73 -0.05 9.62
N ASN A 40 -6.70 -1.16 10.37
CA ASN A 40 -6.92 -1.15 11.82
C ASN A 40 -5.82 -1.95 12.52
N PRO A 41 -5.59 -1.75 13.83
CA PRO A 41 -4.71 -2.62 14.60
C PRO A 41 -5.16 -4.09 14.55
N TYR A 42 -4.22 -5.01 14.44
CA TYR A 42 -4.50 -6.45 14.50
C TYR A 42 -5.04 -6.85 15.88
N PRO A 43 -6.07 -7.72 15.98
CA PRO A 43 -6.69 -8.55 14.94
C PRO A 43 -7.97 -7.96 14.30
N GLY A 44 -8.12 -6.64 14.26
CA GLY A 44 -9.30 -5.98 13.69
C GLY A 44 -9.50 -6.22 12.18
N PRO A 45 -10.66 -5.87 11.62
CA PRO A 45 -10.87 -5.92 10.17
C PRO A 45 -9.84 -5.05 9.43
N ARG A 46 -9.32 -5.52 8.28
CA ARG A 46 -8.32 -4.80 7.47
C ARG A 46 -7.00 -4.51 8.22
N SER A 47 -6.60 -5.40 9.12
CA SER A 47 -5.37 -5.22 9.92
C SER A 47 -4.12 -5.91 9.39
N VAL A 48 -4.21 -6.57 8.23
CA VAL A 48 -3.08 -7.30 7.64
C VAL A 48 -2.94 -6.84 6.20
N LEU A 49 -1.79 -6.25 5.89
CA LEU A 49 -1.41 -5.92 4.53
C LEU A 49 -0.59 -7.06 3.94
N ILE A 50 -0.95 -7.51 2.74
CA ILE A 50 -0.23 -8.54 1.99
C ILE A 50 0.33 -7.89 0.73
N MET A 51 1.63 -8.02 0.52
CA MET A 51 2.37 -7.45 -0.61
C MET A 51 3.29 -8.51 -1.19
N ASP A 52 3.69 -8.37 -2.45
CA ASP A 52 4.75 -9.19 -3.02
C ASP A 52 6.13 -8.76 -2.48
N ASN A 53 7.14 -9.57 -2.77
CA ASN A 53 8.51 -9.37 -2.29
C ASN A 53 9.31 -8.44 -3.21
N CYS A 54 8.75 -7.28 -3.55
CA CYS A 54 9.41 -6.27 -4.38
C CYS A 54 10.34 -5.38 -3.56
N CYS A 55 11.51 -5.01 -4.09
CA CYS A 55 12.55 -4.26 -3.36
C CYS A 55 12.07 -2.95 -2.72
N ILE A 56 11.12 -2.25 -3.35
CA ILE A 56 10.56 -0.99 -2.84
C ILE A 56 9.71 -1.18 -1.58
N HIS A 57 9.32 -2.41 -1.23
CA HIS A 57 8.54 -2.74 -0.02
C HIS A 57 9.42 -2.95 1.23
N HIS A 58 10.75 -2.99 1.10
CA HIS A 58 11.66 -3.34 2.20
C HIS A 58 12.23 -2.14 2.97
N GLY A 59 11.82 -0.92 2.64
CA GLY A 59 12.31 0.31 3.27
C GLY A 59 11.85 0.46 4.72
N ASP A 60 12.66 1.13 5.55
CA ASP A 60 12.33 1.37 6.97
C ASP A 60 11.07 2.23 7.14
N GLU A 61 10.83 3.16 6.22
CA GLU A 61 9.60 3.96 6.21
C GLU A 61 8.35 3.11 5.99
N VAL A 62 8.43 2.05 5.18
CA VAL A 62 7.34 1.08 5.02
C VAL A 62 7.10 0.36 6.34
N ARG A 63 8.15 -0.10 7.02
CA ARG A 63 8.04 -0.76 8.33
C ARG A 63 7.49 0.13 9.44
N CYS A 64 7.73 1.44 9.37
CA CYS A 64 7.17 2.37 10.34
C CYS A 64 5.66 2.62 10.13
N LEU A 65 5.14 2.36 8.93
CA LEU A 65 3.73 2.56 8.59
C LEU A 65 2.86 1.33 8.87
N VAL A 66 3.40 0.12 8.70
CA VAL A 66 2.64 -1.16 8.73
C VAL A 66 2.77 -1.95 10.02
#